data_AF-D3ICH9-F1
#
_entry.id   AF-D3ICH9-F1
#
_cell.length_a   1.000
_cell.length_b   1.000
_cell.length_c   1.000
_cell.angle_alpha   90.00
_cell.angle_beta   90.00
_cell.angle_gamma   90.00
#
_symmetry.space_group_name_H-M   'P 1'
#
loop_
_entity.id
_entity.type
_entity.pdbx_description
1 polymer ?
#
loop_
_entity_poly.entity_id
_entity_poly.type
_entity_poly.pdbx_seq_one_letter_code
_entity_poly.pdbx_strand_id
1 'polypeptide(L)'
;MELDFIFNSSDHLRYENGIHVSGPHYGGANRAVKVEPNKNGCSGYNIQGGDGYIVTIYNLEGAHPVWGNNVQMSPKPMRIVEQTTSKIVLRGYPVQAMSPFGWIEFSGQDYGLTIFIKNGEVDKCVLHMYDRNTDLEYLK
;
A
#
# COMPACT_ATOMS: atom_id res chain seq x y z
N MET A 1 15.80 -4.96 -9.03
CA MET A 1 15.12 -5.93 -8.15
C MET A 1 13.66 -5.94 -8.58
N GLU A 2 13.14 -7.10 -8.98
CA GLU A 2 11.69 -7.26 -9.20
C GLU A 2 11.04 -7.38 -7.82
N LEU A 3 10.11 -6.47 -7.49
CA LEU A 3 9.39 -6.52 -6.22
C LEU A 3 8.23 -7.49 -6.33
N ASP A 4 8.32 -8.61 -5.60
CA ASP A 4 7.24 -9.57 -5.42
C ASP A 4 7.35 -10.14 -4.00
N PHE A 5 6.63 -9.56 -3.05
CA PHE A 5 6.71 -9.96 -1.64
C PHE A 5 5.43 -9.65 -0.85
N ILE A 6 5.33 -10.31 0.31
CA ILE A 6 4.35 -10.02 1.36
C ILE A 6 5.12 -9.69 2.64
N PHE A 7 4.87 -8.52 3.21
CA PHE A 7 5.39 -8.10 4.50
C PHE A 7 4.27 -8.15 5.53
N ASN A 8 4.38 -9.07 6.49
CA ASN A 8 3.44 -9.17 7.61
C ASN A 8 3.87 -8.23 8.72
N SER A 9 2.88 -7.53 9.28
CA SER A 9 3.07 -6.52 10.28
C SER A 9 2.10 -6.77 11.43
N SER A 10 2.63 -6.88 12.63
CA SER A 10 1.82 -7.17 13.83
C SER A 10 1.03 -5.95 14.34
N ASP A 11 1.38 -4.77 13.84
CA ASP A 11 0.84 -3.49 14.29
C ASP A 11 1.06 -2.41 13.22
N HIS A 12 0.49 -1.23 13.40
CA HIS A 12 0.89 -0.06 12.62
C HIS A 12 0.88 1.21 13.49
N LEU A 13 1.81 2.12 13.18
CA LEU A 13 1.82 3.46 13.75
C LEU A 13 1.24 4.44 12.73
N ARG A 14 0.43 5.38 13.20
CA ARG A 14 -0.19 6.40 12.37
C ARG A 14 0.36 7.77 12.72
N TYR A 15 0.81 8.48 11.70
CA TYR A 15 1.26 9.86 11.82
C TYR A 15 0.37 10.76 10.96
N GLU A 16 -0.03 11.90 11.51
CA GLU A 16 -0.71 12.96 10.79
C GLU A 16 0.11 14.24 10.94
N ASN A 17 0.46 14.89 9.83
CA ASN A 17 1.33 16.06 9.83
C ASN A 17 2.67 15.83 10.54
N GLY A 18 3.21 14.61 10.44
CA GLY A 18 4.43 14.18 11.14
C GLY A 18 4.26 13.93 12.64
N ILE A 19 3.06 14.11 13.20
CA ILE A 19 2.76 13.87 14.61
C ILE A 19 2.19 12.46 14.78
N HIS A 20 2.72 11.69 15.71
CA HIS A 20 2.18 10.37 16.05
C HIS A 20 0.81 10.50 16.72
N VAL A 21 -0.22 9.86 16.17
CA VAL A 21 -1.62 9.98 16.65
C VAL A 21 -2.30 8.66 17.00
N SER A 22 -1.77 7.52 16.56
CA SER A 22 -2.36 6.20 16.86
C SER A 22 -1.33 5.09 16.69
N GLY A 23 -1.50 4.03 17.49
CA GLY A 23 -0.53 2.95 17.64
C GLY A 23 0.47 3.22 18.79
N PRO A 24 1.25 2.21 19.20
CA PRO A 24 1.03 0.79 18.88
C PRO A 24 -0.28 0.28 19.50
N HIS A 25 -0.89 -0.71 18.85
CA HIS A 25 -2.10 -1.41 19.27
C HIS A 25 -1.79 -2.74 19.98
N TYR A 26 -0.52 -3.01 20.29
CA TYR A 26 -0.05 -4.17 21.07
C TYR A 26 -0.52 -5.53 20.49
N GLY A 27 -0.47 -5.66 19.16
CA GLY A 27 -0.81 -6.90 18.43
C GLY A 27 -2.28 -7.03 18.01
N GLY A 28 -3.09 -5.98 18.21
CA GLY A 28 -4.50 -5.90 17.79
C GLY A 28 -4.73 -5.05 16.53
N ALA A 29 -3.74 -4.97 15.63
CA ALA A 29 -3.89 -4.29 14.35
C ALA A 29 -3.07 -4.94 13.23
N ASN A 30 -3.11 -6.28 13.15
CA ASN A 30 -2.31 -7.05 12.20
C ASN A 30 -2.63 -6.69 10.73
N ARG A 31 -1.60 -6.40 9.94
CA ARG A 31 -1.69 -6.06 8.51
C ARG A 31 -0.69 -6.84 7.68
N ALA A 32 -0.97 -7.00 6.38
CA ALA A 32 0.03 -7.41 5.40
C ALA A 32 0.13 -6.39 4.28
N VAL A 33 1.36 -6.02 3.91
CA VAL A 33 1.68 -5.22 2.73
C VAL A 33 2.15 -6.16 1.64
N LYS A 34 1.37 -6.29 0.56
CA LYS A 34 1.77 -7.04 -0.63
C LYS A 34 2.16 -6.07 -1.74
N VAL A 35 3.30 -6.32 -2.36
CA VAL A 35 3.75 -5.62 -3.55
C VAL A 35 4.04 -6.67 -4.60
N GLU A 36 3.36 -6.57 -5.74
CA GLU A 36 3.53 -7.51 -6.85
C GLU A 36 3.58 -6.76 -8.19
N PRO A 37 4.28 -7.28 -9.22
CA PRO A 37 4.30 -6.64 -10.52
C PRO A 37 2.88 -6.60 -11.13
N ASN A 38 2.51 -5.48 -11.74
CA ASN A 38 1.24 -5.35 -12.44
C ASN A 38 1.28 -6.17 -13.74
N LYS A 39 1.06 -7.49 -13.70
CA LYS A 39 1.14 -8.36 -14.87
C LYS A 39 -0.11 -8.31 -15.76
N ASN A 40 -1.29 -8.14 -15.15
CA ASN A 40 -2.59 -8.33 -15.81
C ASN A 40 -3.55 -7.14 -15.65
N GLY A 41 -3.05 -5.97 -15.25
CA GLY A 41 -3.88 -4.85 -14.83
C GLY A 41 -4.29 -4.98 -13.35
N CYS A 42 -5.15 -4.07 -12.90
CA CYS A 42 -5.70 -4.09 -11.55
C CYS A 42 -7.21 -3.93 -11.59
N SER A 43 -7.94 -4.90 -11.02
CA SER A 43 -9.39 -4.81 -10.92
C SER A 43 -9.81 -3.52 -10.23
N GLY A 44 -10.84 -2.86 -10.76
CA GLY A 44 -11.29 -1.56 -10.30
C GLY A 44 -10.57 -0.36 -10.91
N TYR A 45 -9.53 -0.57 -11.74
CA TYR A 45 -8.82 0.50 -12.45
C TYR A 45 -8.77 0.26 -13.95
N ASN A 46 -8.82 1.34 -14.72
CA ASN A 46 -8.63 1.31 -16.17
C ASN A 46 -7.13 1.38 -16.50
N ILE A 47 -6.42 0.28 -16.22
CA ILE A 47 -4.99 0.15 -16.51
C ILE A 47 -4.71 -1.19 -17.19
N GLN A 48 -3.74 -1.20 -18.09
CA GLN A 48 -3.22 -2.44 -18.68
C GLN A 48 -2.14 -3.05 -17.78
N GLY A 49 -1.91 -4.35 -17.95
CA GLY A 49 -0.75 -5.02 -17.38
C GLY A 49 0.55 -4.59 -18.07
N GLY A 50 1.67 -4.83 -17.40
CA GLY A 50 3.02 -4.56 -17.88
C GLY A 50 3.67 -3.30 -17.30
N ASP A 51 2.95 -2.50 -16.52
CA ASP A 51 3.46 -1.24 -15.97
C ASP A 51 3.31 -1.13 -14.44
N GLY A 52 4.47 -1.01 -13.79
CA GLY A 52 4.57 -0.78 -12.36
C GLY A 52 4.19 -1.99 -11.50
N TYR A 53 3.71 -1.69 -10.31
CA TYR A 53 3.40 -2.63 -9.24
C TYR A 53 2.01 -2.36 -8.68
N ILE A 54 1.38 -3.40 -8.15
CA ILE A 54 0.15 -3.31 -7.39
C ILE A 54 0.48 -3.44 -5.92
N VAL A 55 0.15 -2.42 -5.13
CA VAL A 55 0.31 -2.41 -3.68
C VAL A 55 -1.03 -2.70 -3.02
N THR A 56 -1.10 -3.73 -2.18
CA THR A 56 -2.33 -4.11 -1.46
C THR A 56 -2.04 -4.19 0.04
N ILE A 57 -2.93 -3.59 0.84
CA ILE A 57 -2.89 -3.70 2.31
C ILE A 57 -4.03 -4.59 2.77
N TYR A 58 -3.70 -5.71 3.39
CA TYR A 58 -4.65 -6.64 3.98
C TYR A 58 -4.77 -6.39 5.48
N ASN A 59 -5.99 -6.42 6.01
CA ASN A 59 -6.32 -6.59 7.41
C ASN A 59 -6.27 -8.07 7.78
N LEU A 60 -5.33 -8.49 8.60
CA LEU A 60 -5.25 -9.90 9.00
C LEU A 60 -6.19 -10.25 10.15
N GLU A 61 -6.97 -9.29 10.66
CA GLU A 61 -7.86 -9.49 11.79
C GLU A 61 -9.32 -9.61 11.37
N GLY A 62 -9.87 -10.82 11.60
CA GLY A 62 -11.27 -11.16 11.45
C GLY A 62 -11.78 -11.22 10.00
N ALA A 63 -12.73 -12.11 9.71
CA ALA A 63 -13.53 -12.03 8.49
C ALA A 63 -14.76 -11.14 8.78
N HIS A 64 -14.99 -10.08 8.00
CA HIS A 64 -16.21 -9.30 8.14
C HIS A 64 -17.40 -10.11 7.59
N PRO A 65 -18.43 -10.43 8.40
CA PRO A 65 -19.48 -11.41 8.05
C PRO A 65 -20.35 -11.01 6.85
N VAL A 66 -20.31 -9.74 6.43
CA VAL A 66 -21.07 -9.24 5.26
C VAL A 66 -20.20 -9.13 4.01
N TRP A 67 -18.88 -8.93 4.13
CA TRP A 67 -18.03 -8.48 3.00
C TRP A 67 -16.94 -9.48 2.59
N GLY A 68 -16.74 -10.54 3.36
CA GLY A 68 -15.61 -11.44 3.10
C GLY A 68 -14.27 -10.69 3.13
N ASN A 69 -13.36 -11.06 2.22
CA ASN A 69 -11.96 -10.68 2.10
C ASN A 69 -11.50 -9.42 2.85
N ASN A 70 -10.57 -9.67 3.76
CA ASN A 70 -9.63 -8.84 4.50
C ASN A 70 -8.92 -7.66 3.78
N VAL A 71 -9.38 -7.17 2.63
CA VAL A 71 -8.78 -6.02 1.93
C VAL A 71 -9.36 -4.73 2.53
N GLN A 72 -8.55 -4.00 3.31
CA GLN A 72 -9.00 -2.78 4.00
C GLN A 72 -9.07 -1.55 3.08
N MET A 73 -8.31 -1.57 1.99
CA MET A 73 -8.29 -0.53 0.96
C MET A 73 -8.15 -1.18 -0.42
N SER A 74 -8.81 -0.61 -1.43
CA SER A 74 -8.61 -1.02 -2.82
C SER A 74 -7.11 -1.04 -3.15
N PRO A 75 -6.59 -2.06 -3.85
CA PRO A 75 -5.20 -2.07 -4.31
C PRO A 75 -4.82 -0.77 -5.02
N LYS A 76 -3.56 -0.36 -4.96
CA LYS A 76 -3.08 0.90 -5.54
C LYS A 76 -1.99 0.61 -6.57
N PRO A 77 -2.20 0.94 -7.86
CA PRO A 77 -1.16 0.91 -8.87
C PRO A 77 -0.09 1.95 -8.58
N MET A 78 1.19 1.56 -8.62
CA MET A 78 2.32 2.44 -8.33
C MET A 78 3.52 2.15 -9.24
N ARG A 79 4.41 3.13 -9.41
CA ARG A 79 5.71 2.98 -10.09
C ARG A 79 6.85 3.32 -9.14
N ILE A 80 8.02 2.71 -9.35
CA ILE A 80 9.23 3.08 -8.61
C ILE A 80 9.65 4.49 -9.05
N VAL A 81 9.85 5.38 -8.09
CA VAL A 81 10.35 6.75 -8.32
C VAL A 81 11.73 6.97 -7.70
N GLU A 82 12.13 6.14 -6.74
CA GLU A 82 13.47 6.16 -6.15
C GLU A 82 13.88 4.74 -5.75
N GLN A 83 15.14 4.38 -5.97
CA GLN A 83 15.70 3.11 -5.54
C GLN A 83 17.14 3.30 -5.08
N THR A 84 17.42 2.90 -3.84
CA THR A 84 18.76 2.87 -3.24
C THR A 84 19.03 1.49 -2.65
N THR A 85 20.19 1.31 -2.02
CA THR A 85 20.51 0.08 -1.29
C THR A 85 19.73 -0.10 0.01
N SER A 86 19.18 1.00 0.57
CA SER A 86 18.49 1.01 1.87
C SER A 86 17.00 1.29 1.79
N LYS A 87 16.49 1.74 0.63
CA LYS A 87 15.05 1.97 0.44
C LYS A 87 14.63 1.91 -1.03
N ILE A 88 13.35 1.65 -1.23
CA ILE A 88 12.66 1.79 -2.52
C ILE A 88 11.40 2.61 -2.29
N VAL A 89 11.17 3.62 -3.12
CA VAL A 89 9.99 4.48 -3.05
C VAL A 89 9.13 4.24 -4.28
N LEU A 90 7.88 3.89 -4.03
CA LEU A 90 6.83 3.79 -5.03
C LEU A 90 5.87 4.98 -4.91
N ARG A 91 5.41 5.48 -6.04
CA ARG A 91 4.38 6.53 -6.12
C ARG A 91 3.26 6.06 -7.04
N GLY A 92 2.01 6.27 -6.62
CA GLY A 92 0.88 6.11 -7.51
C GLY A 92 0.87 7.15 -8.62
N TYR A 93 0.02 6.96 -9.61
CA TYR A 93 -0.14 7.87 -10.74
C TYR A 93 -1.62 8.09 -11.05
N PRO A 94 -1.99 9.18 -11.73
CA PRO A 94 -3.38 9.40 -12.14
C PRO A 94 -3.88 8.23 -13.00
N VAL A 95 -5.04 7.68 -12.66
CA VAL A 95 -5.70 6.58 -13.36
C VAL A 95 -7.21 6.76 -13.28
N GLN A 96 -7.97 6.03 -14.08
CA GLN A 96 -9.42 5.96 -13.87
C GLN A 96 -9.76 4.78 -12.96
N ALA A 97 -10.70 4.97 -12.05
CA ALA A 97 -11.26 3.94 -11.20
C ALA A 97 -12.73 3.68 -11.55
N MET A 98 -13.16 2.43 -11.42
CA MET A 98 -14.55 2.04 -11.67
C MET A 98 -15.42 2.47 -10.47
N SER A 99 -16.48 3.22 -10.75
CA SER A 99 -17.53 3.57 -9.79
C SER A 99 -18.88 3.00 -10.24
N PRO A 100 -19.93 3.03 -9.39
CA PRO A 100 -21.29 2.66 -9.81
C PRO A 100 -21.84 3.48 -10.99
N PHE A 101 -21.25 4.64 -11.27
CA PHE A 101 -21.64 5.55 -12.36
C PHE A 101 -20.69 5.47 -13.57
N GLY A 102 -19.75 4.52 -13.58
CA GLY A 102 -18.75 4.34 -14.64
C GLY A 102 -17.34 4.75 -14.22
N TRP A 103 -16.45 4.88 -15.20
CA TRP A 103 -15.05 5.27 -14.99
C TRP A 103 -14.94 6.73 -14.58
N ILE A 104 -14.25 7.00 -13.47
CA ILE A 104 -13.97 8.33 -12.96
C ILE A 104 -12.48 8.52 -12.74
N GLU A 105 -12.00 9.76 -12.85
CA GLU A 105 -10.60 10.09 -12.54
C GLU A 105 -10.30 9.83 -11.06
N PHE A 106 -9.18 9.15 -10.80
CA PHE A 106 -8.66 8.85 -9.49
C PHE A 106 -7.23 9.36 -9.37
N SER A 107 -7.00 10.24 -8.39
CA SER A 107 -5.69 10.79 -8.06
C SER A 107 -4.81 9.74 -7.37
N GLY A 108 -4.39 8.70 -8.09
CA GLY A 108 -3.51 7.67 -7.53
C GLY A 108 -2.18 8.23 -7.03
N GLN A 109 -1.75 9.37 -7.57
CA GLN A 109 -0.60 10.13 -7.08
C GLN A 109 -0.72 10.60 -5.63
N ASP A 110 -1.90 10.59 -5.02
CA ASP A 110 -2.05 10.93 -3.60
C ASP A 110 -1.56 9.80 -2.68
N TYR A 111 -1.18 8.65 -3.25
CA TYR A 111 -0.67 7.50 -2.53
C TYR A 111 0.78 7.17 -2.91
N GLY A 112 1.54 6.65 -1.96
CA GLY A 112 2.89 6.11 -2.19
C GLY A 112 3.28 5.09 -1.13
N LEU A 113 4.33 4.32 -1.41
CA LEU A 113 4.86 3.34 -0.47
C LEU A 113 6.38 3.48 -0.40
N THR A 114 6.93 3.67 0.79
CA THR A 114 8.37 3.52 1.02
C THR A 114 8.64 2.17 1.66
N ILE A 115 9.51 1.38 1.02
CA ILE A 115 9.99 0.09 1.51
C ILE A 115 11.41 0.31 2.03
N PHE A 116 11.61 0.08 3.33
CA PHE A 116 12.94 0.16 3.94
C PHE A 116 13.59 -1.22 3.92
N ILE A 117 14.86 -1.26 3.53
CA ILE A 117 15.65 -2.49 3.38
C ILE A 117 16.80 -2.47 4.38
N LYS A 118 16.93 -3.56 5.13
CA LYS A 118 18.03 -3.76 6.08
C LYS A 118 18.56 -5.19 5.91
N ASN A 119 19.88 -5.32 5.76
CA ASN A 119 20.55 -6.60 5.54
C ASN A 119 19.99 -7.40 4.34
N GLY A 120 19.51 -6.71 3.31
CA GLY A 120 18.93 -7.34 2.11
C GLY A 120 17.47 -7.79 2.27
N GLU A 121 16.85 -7.59 3.44
CA GLU A 121 15.45 -7.92 3.71
C GLU A 121 14.59 -6.66 3.89
N VAL A 122 13.28 -6.79 3.68
CA VAL A 122 12.32 -5.73 4.02
C VAL A 122 12.26 -5.61 5.55
N ASP A 123 12.57 -4.42 6.05
CA ASP A 123 12.62 -4.08 7.47
C ASP A 123 11.29 -3.47 7.95
N LYS A 124 10.80 -2.48 7.20
CA LYS A 124 9.50 -1.84 7.41
C LYS A 124 8.92 -1.30 6.10
N CYS A 125 7.62 -1.07 6.09
CA CYS A 125 6.92 -0.39 4.99
C CYS A 125 6.18 0.83 5.53
N VAL A 126 6.17 1.94 4.77
CA VAL A 126 5.40 3.14 5.12
C VAL A 126 4.48 3.47 3.96
N LEU A 127 3.16 3.43 4.21
CA LEU A 127 2.16 3.90 3.27
C LEU A 127 1.95 5.41 3.49
N HIS A 128 2.07 6.17 2.42
CA HIS A 128 1.88 7.61 2.39
C HIS A 128 0.54 7.96 1.76
N MET A 129 -0.24 8.80 2.43
CA MET A 129 -1.45 9.47 1.91
C MET A 129 -1.17 10.97 1.89
N TYR A 130 -0.65 11.45 0.77
CA TYR A 130 -0.10 12.79 0.62
C TYR A 130 -1.19 13.88 0.66
N ASP A 131 -2.39 13.59 0.16
CA ASP A 131 -3.56 14.48 0.23
C ASP A 131 -3.94 14.82 1.67
N ARG A 132 -3.72 13.88 2.59
CA ARG A 132 -4.06 13.98 4.02
C ARG A 132 -2.86 14.23 4.91
N ASN A 133 -1.66 14.32 4.34
CA ASN A 133 -0.41 14.37 5.08
C ASN A 133 -0.34 13.28 6.18
N THR A 134 -0.75 12.06 5.83
CA THR A 134 -0.85 10.93 6.75
C THR A 134 0.10 9.81 6.33
N ASP A 135 0.84 9.28 7.29
CA ASP A 135 1.70 8.11 7.12
C ASP A 135 1.21 6.96 8.00
N LEU A 136 1.24 5.74 7.46
CA LEU A 136 1.02 4.50 8.19
C LEU A 136 2.31 3.66 8.12
N GLU A 137 3.00 3.53 9.25
CA GLU A 137 4.19 2.70 9.36
C GLU A 137 3.82 1.28 9.79
N TYR A 138 4.16 0.30 8.95
CA TYR A 138 4.03 -1.13 9.19
C TYR A 138 5.38 -1.69 9.64
N LEU A 139 5.41 -2.25 10.85
CA LEU A 139 6.60 -2.77 11.52
C LEU A 139 6.52 -4.30 11.63
N LYS A 140 7.66 -5.00 11.68
CA LYS A 140 7.70 -6.45 12.00
C LYS A 140 7.13 -6.69 13.40
#